data_AF-A0A5C9BJD2-F1
#
_entry.id   AF-A0A5C9BJD2-F1
#
_cell.length_a   1.000
_cell.length_b   1.000
_cell.length_c   1.000
_cell.angle_alpha   90.00
_cell.angle_beta   90.00
_cell.angle_gamma   90.00
#
_symmetry.space_group_name_H-M   'P 1'
#
loop_
_entity.id
_entity.type
_entity.pdbx_description
1 polymer ?
#
loop_
_entity_poly.entity_id
_entity_poly.type
_entity_poly.pdbx_seq_one_letter_code
_entity_poly.pdbx_strand_id
1 'polypeptide(L)'
;MISRVLVVDDSPVDRRLAGRLIEKVGDMEVFYAPDGKAALEAVEEHLPDLVVTDMQMPELDGFGLVEALKAQYPLIPVILMTRAVHVTDAANSNAIAEPREAIDDRVRSRERS
;
A
#
# COMPACT_ATOMS: atom_id res chain seq x y z
N MET A 1 15.48 -18.12 9.39
CA MET A 1 15.40 -16.72 9.86
C MET A 1 13.95 -16.33 9.67
N ILE A 2 13.29 -15.78 10.70
CA ILE A 2 11.88 -15.37 10.59
C ILE A 2 11.88 -13.98 9.95
N SER A 3 11.07 -13.79 8.90
CA SER A 3 10.91 -12.47 8.24
C SER A 3 9.77 -11.69 8.87
N ARG A 4 9.99 -10.41 9.16
CA ARG A 4 9.01 -9.53 9.77
C ARG A 4 8.30 -8.71 8.70
N VAL A 5 6.98 -8.80 8.66
CA VAL A 5 6.14 -8.13 7.67
C VAL A 5 5.20 -7.16 8.37
N LEU A 6 5.26 -5.89 7.99
CA LEU A 6 4.29 -4.89 8.41
C LEU A 6 3.12 -4.87 7.43
N VAL A 7 1.90 -5.07 7.94
CA VAL A 7 0.67 -4.95 7.16
C VAL A 7 -0.08 -3.68 7.56
N VAL A 8 -0.33 -2.82 6.57
CA VAL A 8 -0.96 -1.52 6.75
C VAL A 8 -2.23 -1.44 5.92
N ASP A 9 -3.35 -1.17 6.56
CA ASP A 9 -4.67 -1.07 5.91
C ASP A 9 -5.62 -0.42 6.93
N ASP A 10 -6.53 0.46 6.54
CA ASP A 10 -7.45 1.14 7.45
C ASP A 10 -8.64 0.25 7.88
N SER A 11 -8.98 -0.75 7.06
CA SER A 11 -9.96 -1.79 7.36
C SER A 11 -9.34 -2.85 8.29
N PRO A 12 -9.79 -2.97 9.56
CA PRO A 12 -9.25 -3.98 10.48
C PRO A 12 -9.50 -5.42 10.00
N VAL A 13 -10.56 -5.64 9.21
CA VAL A 13 -10.91 -6.94 8.65
C VAL A 13 -9.92 -7.31 7.54
N ASP A 14 -9.70 -6.41 6.58
CA ASP A 14 -8.81 -6.66 5.45
C ASP A 14 -7.36 -6.72 5.90
N ARG A 15 -6.95 -5.82 6.80
CA ARG A 15 -5.65 -5.85 7.50
C ARG A 15 -5.35 -7.21 8.10
N ARG A 16 -6.29 -7.77 8.89
CA ARG A 16 -6.08 -9.05 9.56
C ARG A 16 -6.17 -10.23 8.58
N LEU A 17 -7.00 -10.14 7.55
CA LEU A 17 -7.07 -11.16 6.49
C LEU A 17 -5.74 -11.26 5.75
N ALA A 18 -5.20 -10.12 5.29
CA ALA A 18 -3.91 -10.05 4.61
C ALA A 18 -2.79 -10.64 5.48
N GLY A 19 -2.70 -10.24 6.76
CA GLY A 19 -1.72 -10.80 7.69
C GLY A 19 -1.83 -12.32 7.85
N ARG A 20 -3.04 -12.85 8.02
CA ARG A 20 -3.25 -14.32 8.11
C ARG A 20 -2.88 -15.06 6.83
N LEU A 21 -3.02 -14.43 5.67
CA LEU A 21 -2.60 -15.03 4.40
C LEU A 21 -1.07 -15.06 4.29
N ILE A 22 -0.39 -14.00 4.72
CA ILE A 22 1.07 -13.89 4.76
C ILE A 22 1.67 -14.91 5.73
N GLU A 23 1.12 -15.01 6.95
CA GLU A 23 1.53 -15.99 7.97
C GLU A 23 1.47 -17.45 7.50
N LYS A 24 0.67 -17.76 6.46
CA LYS A 24 0.57 -19.13 5.90
C LYS A 24 1.69 -19.49 4.93
N VAL A 25 2.45 -18.52 4.43
CA VAL A 25 3.45 -18.73 3.37
C VAL A 25 4.75 -19.32 3.92
N GLY A 26 5.04 -19.15 5.22
CA GLY A 26 6.22 -19.72 5.86
C GLY A 26 6.55 -19.09 7.21
N ASP A 27 7.85 -19.04 7.53
CA ASP A 27 8.38 -18.43 8.76
C ASP A 27 8.30 -16.89 8.71
N MET A 28 7.09 -16.36 8.80
CA MET A 28 6.80 -14.93 8.77
C MET A 28 6.13 -14.48 10.08
N GLU A 29 6.63 -13.41 10.65
CA GLU A 29 6.00 -12.70 11.76
C GLU A 29 5.32 -11.45 11.22
N VAL A 30 4.01 -11.32 11.45
CA VAL A 30 3.23 -10.18 10.98
C VAL A 30 2.89 -9.24 12.13
N PHE A 31 3.12 -7.95 11.91
CA PHE A 31 2.63 -6.88 12.76
C PHE A 31 1.85 -5.86 11.92
N TYR A 32 1.09 -4.99 12.59
CA TYR A 32 0.00 -4.25 11.95
C TYR A 32 0.04 -2.77 12.27
N ALA A 33 -0.32 -1.94 11.28
CA ALA A 33 -0.62 -0.53 11.48
C ALA A 33 -1.98 -0.18 10.85
N PRO A 34 -2.81 0.66 11.50
CA PRO A 34 -4.13 1.02 10.99
C PRO A 34 -4.12 2.12 9.92
N ASP A 35 -3.00 2.81 9.71
CA ASP A 35 -2.90 3.90 8.73
C ASP A 35 -1.42 4.19 8.41
N GLY A 36 -1.18 5.08 7.45
CA GLY A 36 0.17 5.44 7.02
C GLY A 36 1.02 6.12 8.11
N LYS A 37 0.43 6.89 9.04
CA LYS A 37 1.21 7.56 10.09
C LYS A 37 1.69 6.55 11.13
N ALA A 38 0.77 5.71 11.61
CA ALA A 38 1.09 4.62 12.51
C ALA A 38 2.07 3.62 11.87
N ALA A 39 2.05 3.46 10.55
CA ALA A 39 3.03 2.65 9.83
C ALA A 39 4.45 3.24 9.89
N LEU A 40 4.60 4.55 9.74
CA LEU A 40 5.91 5.21 9.86
C LEU A 40 6.46 5.08 11.29
N GLU A 41 5.61 5.30 12.30
CA GLU A 41 5.98 5.10 13.71
C GLU A 41 6.40 3.64 13.97
N ALA A 42 5.64 2.67 13.44
CA ALA A 42 5.97 1.24 13.60
C ALA A 42 7.29 0.85 12.92
N VAL A 43 7.62 1.43 11.76
CA VAL A 43 8.89 1.17 11.07
C VAL A 43 10.08 1.73 11.85
N GLU A 44 9.92 2.90 12.48
CA GLU A 44 10.94 3.50 13.35
C GLU A 44 11.23 2.62 14.58
N GLU A 45 10.18 2.07 15.21
CA GLU A 45 10.33 1.20 16.38
C GLU A 45 10.86 -0.20 16.02
N HIS A 46 10.35 -0.78 14.92
CA HIS A 46 10.60 -2.15 14.53
C HIS A 46 10.77 -2.27 13.01
N LEU A 47 12.04 -2.24 12.55
CA LEU A 47 12.36 -2.28 11.13
C LEU A 47 11.86 -3.60 10.46
N PRO A 48 10.87 -3.54 9.54
CA PRO A 48 10.39 -4.72 8.82
C PRO A 48 11.32 -5.12 7.67
N ASP A 49 11.20 -6.38 7.25
CA ASP A 49 11.82 -6.88 6.02
C ASP A 49 10.95 -6.61 4.78
N LEU A 50 9.64 -6.35 4.99
CA LEU A 50 8.66 -6.06 3.95
C LEU A 50 7.50 -5.25 4.52
N VAL A 51 7.02 -4.28 3.75
CA VAL A 51 5.76 -3.57 4.02
C VAL A 51 4.72 -3.98 2.97
N VAL A 52 3.53 -4.35 3.43
CA VAL A 52 2.36 -4.60 2.59
C VAL A 52 1.30 -3.59 2.98
N THR A 53 0.96 -2.67 2.09
CA THR A 53 0.06 -1.55 2.40
C THR A 53 -1.12 -1.49 1.45
N ASP A 54 -2.31 -1.18 1.96
CA ASP A 54 -3.41 -0.74 1.12
C ASP A 54 -3.06 0.59 0.43
N MET A 55 -3.59 0.77 -0.78
CA MET A 55 -3.37 1.98 -1.58
C MET A 55 -4.22 3.16 -1.09
N GLN A 56 -5.43 2.91 -0.60
CA GLN A 56 -6.43 3.91 -0.28
C GLN A 56 -6.66 3.97 1.24
N MET A 57 -5.90 4.84 1.92
CA MET A 57 -6.08 5.10 3.35
C MET A 57 -6.35 6.59 3.61
N PRO A 58 -7.08 6.94 4.69
CA PRO A 58 -7.21 8.32 5.13
C PRO A 58 -5.86 8.95 5.50
N GLU A 59 -5.79 10.28 5.37
CA GLU A 59 -4.65 11.12 5.77
C GLU A 59 -3.36 10.88 4.97
N LEU A 60 -2.68 9.75 5.20
CA LEU A 60 -1.49 9.31 4.45
C LEU A 60 -1.83 8.03 3.70
N ASP A 61 -2.02 8.16 2.40
CA ASP A 61 -2.34 7.04 1.52
C ASP A 61 -1.12 6.12 1.28
N GLY A 62 -1.35 4.99 0.61
CA GLY A 62 -0.29 4.00 0.37
C GLY A 62 0.84 4.54 -0.50
N PHE A 63 0.56 5.48 -1.41
CA PHE A 63 1.61 6.12 -2.23
C PHE A 63 2.48 7.07 -1.40
N GLY A 64 1.87 7.92 -0.58
CA GLY A 64 2.57 8.82 0.32
C GLY A 64 3.41 8.03 1.34
N LEU A 65 2.91 6.90 1.84
CA LEU A 65 3.69 6.00 2.69
C LEU A 65 4.91 5.45 1.94
N VAL A 66 4.76 4.99 0.70
CA VAL A 66 5.88 4.51 -0.13
C VAL A 66 6.92 5.61 -0.35
N GLU A 67 6.51 6.84 -0.63
CA GLU A 67 7.43 7.97 -0.82
C GLU A 67 8.22 8.26 0.47
N ALA A 68 7.54 8.30 1.62
CA ALA A 68 8.16 8.52 2.91
C ALA A 68 9.16 7.40 3.26
N LEU A 69 8.78 6.13 3.07
CA LEU A 69 9.64 4.98 3.29
C LEU A 69 10.83 4.99 2.34
N LYS A 70 10.67 5.35 1.06
CA LYS A 70 11.81 5.43 0.13
C LYS A 70 12.80 6.54 0.50
N ALA A 71 12.33 7.64 1.08
CA ALA A 71 13.19 8.74 1.49
C ALA A 71 14.07 8.38 2.71
N GLN A 72 13.54 7.60 3.66
CA GLN A 72 14.22 7.30 4.92
C GLN A 72 14.77 5.87 5.00
N TYR A 73 14.08 4.92 4.41
CA TYR A 73 14.33 3.48 4.45
C TYR A 73 14.32 2.85 3.04
N PRO A 74 15.20 3.30 2.12
CA PRO A 74 15.15 2.95 0.69
C PRO A 74 15.30 1.46 0.38
N LEU A 75 15.76 0.65 1.34
CA LEU A 75 15.95 -0.79 1.19
C LEU A 75 14.73 -1.62 1.60
N ILE A 76 13.73 -1.03 2.25
CA ILE A 76 12.51 -1.75 2.63
C ILE A 76 11.65 -1.94 1.37
N PRO A 77 11.43 -3.17 0.90
CA PRO A 77 10.51 -3.42 -0.20
C PRO A 77 9.07 -3.12 0.25
N VAL A 78 8.26 -2.60 -0.68
CA VAL A 78 6.84 -2.31 -0.43
C VAL A 78 5.97 -2.96 -1.50
N ILE A 79 4.94 -3.68 -1.06
CA ILE A 79 3.86 -4.19 -1.91
C ILE A 79 2.62 -3.33 -1.65
N LEU A 80 2.07 -2.75 -2.72
CA LEU A 80 0.79 -2.05 -2.69
C LEU A 80 -0.35 -3.02 -3.00
N MET A 81 -1.32 -3.11 -2.10
CA MET A 81 -2.59 -3.80 -2.30
C MET A 81 -3.59 -2.82 -2.91
N THR A 82 -4.29 -3.26 -3.95
CA THR A 82 -5.34 -2.46 -4.58
C THR A 82 -6.65 -3.25 -4.59
N ARG A 83 -7.76 -2.55 -4.40
CA ARG A 83 -9.09 -3.14 -4.52
C ARG A 83 -9.59 -2.95 -5.95
N ALA A 84 -9.65 -4.05 -6.70
CA ALA A 84 -10.36 -4.06 -7.97
C ALA A 84 -11.87 -4.20 -7.68
N VAL A 85 -12.63 -3.13 -7.89
CA VAL A 85 -14.09 -3.22 -7.92
C VAL A 85 -14.47 -3.80 -9.28
N HIS A 86 -14.81 -5.10 -9.32
CA HIS A 86 -15.47 -5.66 -10.50
C HIS A 86 -16.90 -5.13 -10.54
N VAL A 87 -17.13 -4.13 -11.41
CA VAL A 87 -18.48 -3.73 -11.79
C VAL A 87 -19.07 -4.90 -12.57
N THR A 88 -19.85 -5.74 -11.89
CA THR A 88 -20.76 -6.65 -12.57
C THR A 88 -22.00 -5.84 -12.91
N ASP A 89 -22.36 -5.82 -14.18
CA ASP A 89 -23.45 -5.01 -14.73
C ASP A 89 -24.76 -5.19 -13.96
N ALA A 90 -25.05 -4.22 -13.08
CA ALA A 90 -26.39 -3.92 -12.63
C ALA A 90 -26.44 -2.43 -12.22
N ALA A 91 -26.74 -1.59 -13.21
CA ALA A 91 -27.44 -0.32 -13.08
C ALA A 91 -26.91 0.73 -12.08
N ASN A 92 -26.27 1.76 -12.66
CA ASN A 92 -26.57 3.18 -12.41
C ASN A 92 -26.54 3.71 -10.95
N SER A 93 -25.42 4.32 -10.53
CA SER A 93 -25.35 5.77 -10.29
C SER A 93 -23.96 6.22 -9.83
N ASN A 94 -23.34 7.12 -10.61
CA ASN A 94 -22.35 8.13 -10.24
C ASN A 94 -21.51 7.92 -8.96
N ALA A 95 -20.28 7.40 -9.12
CA ALA A 95 -19.06 7.89 -8.46
C ALA A 95 -17.88 6.97 -8.79
N ILE A 96 -17.37 7.02 -10.02
CA ILE A 96 -16.02 6.53 -10.28
C ILE A 96 -15.30 7.72 -10.91
N ALA A 97 -14.54 8.43 -10.09
CA ALA A 97 -13.53 9.34 -10.61
C ALA A 97 -12.49 8.47 -11.31
N GLU A 98 -12.37 8.64 -12.63
CA GLU A 98 -11.36 7.93 -13.40
C GLU A 98 -9.95 8.27 -12.89
N PRO A 99 -8.99 7.32 -12.93
CA PRO A 99 -7.58 7.64 -12.72
C PRO A 99 -7.18 8.63 -13.82
N ARG A 100 -6.94 9.90 -13.45
CA ARG A 100 -6.46 10.89 -14.41
C ARG A 100 -5.11 10.42 -14.96
N GLU A 101 -5.06 10.18 -16.26
CA GLU A 101 -3.86 10.04 -17.08
C GLU A 101 -2.93 11.25 -16.87
N ALA A 102 -2.12 11.24 -15.81
CA ALA A 102 -1.16 12.32 -15.53
C ALA A 102 0.31 11.89 -15.76
N ILE A 103 0.54 10.70 -16.32
CA ILE A 103 1.90 10.17 -16.49
C ILE A 103 2.37 10.21 -17.96
N ASP A 104 1.48 10.22 -18.96
CA ASP A 104 1.91 10.13 -20.38
C ASP A 104 2.38 11.47 -21.00
N ASP A 105 1.96 12.61 -20.44
CA ASP A 105 2.34 13.94 -20.97
C ASP A 105 3.78 14.37 -20.64
N ARG A 106 4.40 13.75 -19.62
CA ARG A 106 5.76 14.11 -19.19
C ARG A 106 6.84 13.39 -19.99
N VAL A 107 6.50 12.29 -20.66
CA VAL A 107 7.40 11.54 -21.54
C VAL A 107 7.44 12.17 -22.93
N ARG A 108 6.30 12.64 -23.46
CA ARG A 108 6.23 13.23 -24.81
C ARG A 108 6.85 14.62 -24.93
N SER A 109 6.98 15.38 -23.84
CA SER A 109 7.61 16.72 -23.88
C SER A 109 9.14 16.70 -23.88
N ARG A 110 9.79 15.54 -23.63
CA ARG A 110 11.24 15.40 -23.73
C ARG A 110 11.76 14.86 -25.07
N GLU A 111 10.88 14.36 -25.95
CA GLU A 111 11.29 13.87 -27.28
C GLU A 111 11.17 14.93 -28.39
N ARG A 112 10.80 16.18 -28.05
CA ARG A 112 10.69 17.30 -29.02
C ARG A 112 11.59 18.49 -28.69
N SER A 113 12.72 18.26 -28.02
CA SER A 113 13.76 19.28 -27.88
C SER A 113 15.14 18.73 -28.18
#